data_AF-A0A7W5TGH9-F1
#
_entry.id   AF-A0A7W5TGH9-F1
#
_cell.length_a   1.000
_cell.length_b   1.000
_cell.length_c   1.000
_cell.angle_alpha   90.00
_cell.angle_beta   90.00
_cell.angle_gamma   90.00
#
_symmetry.space_group_name_H-M   'P 1'
#
loop_
_entity.id
_entity.type
_entity.pdbx_description
1 polymer ?
#
loop_
_entity_poly.entity_id
_entity_poly.type
_entity_poly.pdbx_seq_one_letter_code
_entity_poly.pdbx_strand_id
1 'polypeptide(L)'
;MLKSILHEIMGTSVREPHLPRSLEQFLGKKNVLIVFADTEDDRPIVQDELLRISQMRLIEDDIEVFTIAGGGAFSLFEDGYDLDVDEVREQLQGPLNGEFGLVLVGADGKVKLRSDKPMSAEEISRAANIPSPRH
;
A
#
# COMPACT_ATOMS: atom_id res chain seq x y z
N MET A 1 46.84 13.25 -3.59
CA MET A 1 46.75 12.44 -4.82
C MET A 1 45.57 11.50 -4.66
N LEU A 2 44.49 11.75 -5.40
CA LEU A 2 43.21 11.04 -5.29
C LEU A 2 43.00 10.28 -6.59
N LYS A 3 43.10 8.95 -6.55
CA LYS A 3 42.68 8.01 -7.61
C LYS A 3 42.85 6.58 -7.10
N SER A 4 41.74 5.92 -6.75
CA SER A 4 41.55 4.46 -6.59
C SER A 4 40.37 4.24 -5.63
N ILE A 5 39.32 3.48 -5.92
CA ILE A 5 39.14 2.36 -6.85
C ILE A 5 37.71 2.35 -7.38
N LEU A 6 37.61 2.08 -8.68
CA LEU A 6 36.42 1.68 -9.41
C LEU A 6 35.77 0.45 -8.76
N HIS A 7 34.48 0.51 -8.48
CA HIS A 7 33.64 -0.68 -8.38
C HIS A 7 32.38 -0.50 -9.23
N GLU A 8 32.60 -0.24 -10.52
CA GLU A 8 31.65 -0.60 -11.58
C GLU A 8 31.91 -2.06 -11.95
N ILE A 9 31.25 -2.99 -11.25
CA ILE A 9 31.07 -4.36 -11.74
C ILE A 9 29.63 -4.75 -11.42
N MET A 10 28.84 -4.91 -12.48
CA MET A 10 27.41 -5.28 -12.53
C MET A 10 26.41 -4.13 -12.31
N GLY A 11 25.91 -3.61 -13.43
CA GLY A 11 24.77 -2.73 -13.54
C GLY A 11 23.44 -3.41 -13.22
N THR A 12 23.25 -3.76 -11.95
CA THR A 12 21.92 -3.77 -11.35
C THR A 12 22.00 -2.76 -10.23
N SER A 13 21.70 -1.49 -10.55
CA SER A 13 21.19 -0.63 -9.49
C SER A 13 19.98 -1.38 -8.96
N VAL A 14 20.10 -1.97 -7.77
CA VAL A 14 18.94 -2.44 -7.03
C VAL A 14 18.15 -1.16 -6.85
N ARG A 15 17.17 -0.93 -7.74
CA ARG A 15 16.26 0.21 -7.64
C ARG A 15 15.68 0.07 -6.24
N GLU A 16 16.11 0.92 -5.32
CA GLU A 16 15.43 1.01 -4.04
C GLU A 16 13.96 1.21 -4.37
N PRO A 17 13.02 0.44 -3.80
CA PRO A 17 11.61 0.66 -4.09
C PRO A 17 11.27 2.11 -3.75
N HIS A 18 10.95 2.90 -4.77
CA HIS A 18 10.58 4.30 -4.59
C HIS A 18 9.10 4.37 -4.25
N LEU A 19 8.66 5.43 -3.58
CA LEU A 19 7.22 5.67 -3.46
C LEU A 19 6.65 5.91 -4.86
N PRO A 20 5.55 5.23 -5.29
CA PRO A 20 4.86 5.56 -6.52
C PRO A 20 4.46 7.03 -6.54
N ARG A 21 4.59 7.72 -7.68
CA ARG A 21 4.32 9.16 -7.78
C ARG A 21 2.88 9.51 -7.44
N SER A 22 1.94 8.67 -7.88
CA SER A 22 0.52 8.82 -7.55
C SER A 22 0.22 8.75 -6.05
N LEU A 23 1.15 8.23 -5.23
CA LEU A 23 1.05 8.20 -3.77
C LEU A 23 1.74 9.38 -3.06
N GLU A 24 2.56 10.17 -3.75
CA GLU A 24 3.27 11.32 -3.14
C GLU A 24 2.31 12.36 -2.53
N GLN A 25 1.10 12.49 -3.07
CA GLN A 25 0.08 13.42 -2.58
C GLN A 25 -0.37 13.15 -1.13
N PHE A 26 -0.16 11.92 -0.63
CA PHE A 26 -0.51 11.49 0.73
C PHE A 26 0.63 11.65 1.73
N LEU A 27 1.86 11.96 1.28
CA LEU A 27 3.02 12.15 2.15
C LEU A 27 2.77 13.20 3.23
N GLY A 28 3.08 12.84 4.46
CA GLY A 28 2.89 13.65 5.66
C GLY A 28 1.44 13.88 6.06
N LYS A 29 0.46 13.25 5.39
CA LYS A 29 -0.98 13.48 5.61
C LYS A 29 -1.73 12.21 5.98
N LYS A 30 -1.64 11.17 5.14
CA LYS A 30 -2.40 9.94 5.30
C LYS A 30 -1.49 8.73 5.14
N ASN A 31 -1.79 7.66 5.86
CA ASN A 31 -1.36 6.31 5.51
C ASN A 31 -2.20 5.83 4.32
N VAL A 32 -1.64 4.98 3.46
CA VAL A 32 -2.34 4.46 2.27
C VAL A 32 -2.31 2.94 2.28
N LEU A 33 -3.48 2.32 2.36
CA LEU A 33 -3.67 0.89 2.19
C LEU A 33 -4.02 0.59 0.73
N ILE A 34 -3.18 -0.22 0.09
CA ILE A 34 -3.45 -0.80 -1.23
C ILE A 34 -3.91 -2.25 -1.03
N VAL A 35 -5.11 -2.55 -1.51
CA VAL A 35 -5.69 -3.91 -1.56
C VAL A 35 -5.56 -4.41 -3.00
N PHE A 36 -4.75 -5.44 -3.22
CA PHE A 36 -4.68 -6.15 -4.50
C PHE A 36 -5.72 -7.26 -4.49
N ALA A 37 -6.70 -7.16 -5.38
CA ALA A 37 -7.93 -7.94 -5.35
C ALA A 37 -8.16 -8.71 -6.68
N ASP A 38 -7.08 -9.12 -7.36
CA ASP A 38 -7.19 -9.84 -8.65
C ASP A 38 -7.41 -11.35 -8.50
N THR A 39 -7.40 -11.89 -7.27
CA THR A 39 -7.66 -13.32 -7.06
C THR A 39 -9.13 -13.66 -7.29
N GLU A 40 -9.37 -14.91 -7.70
CA GLU A 40 -10.73 -15.45 -7.91
C GLU A 40 -11.32 -16.12 -6.65
N ASP A 41 -10.57 -16.15 -5.54
CA ASP A 41 -11.06 -16.68 -4.26
C ASP A 41 -11.80 -15.63 -3.40
N ASP A 42 -12.25 -16.04 -2.21
CA ASP A 42 -13.09 -15.21 -1.35
C ASP A 42 -12.35 -14.07 -0.62
N ARG A 43 -11.01 -14.01 -0.66
CA ARG A 43 -10.22 -13.03 0.13
C ARG A 43 -10.57 -11.56 -0.17
N PRO A 44 -10.75 -11.12 -1.43
CA PRO A 44 -11.16 -9.76 -1.73
C PRO A 44 -12.52 -9.39 -1.11
N ILE A 45 -13.47 -10.33 -1.14
CA ILE A 45 -14.82 -10.13 -0.58
C ILE A 45 -14.73 -9.98 0.93
N VAL A 46 -14.00 -10.88 1.60
CA VAL A 46 -13.78 -10.81 3.05
C VAL A 46 -13.07 -9.52 3.44
N GLN A 47 -12.06 -9.09 2.68
CA GLN A 47 -11.33 -7.86 2.95
C GLN A 47 -12.23 -6.62 2.81
N ASP A 48 -13.05 -6.51 1.77
CA ASP A 48 -13.98 -5.39 1.59
C ASP A 48 -14.96 -5.29 2.77
N GLU A 49 -15.54 -6.43 3.20
CA GLU A 49 -16.43 -6.48 4.36
C GLU A 49 -15.74 -6.00 5.65
N LEU A 50 -14.53 -6.49 5.93
CA LEU A 50 -13.76 -6.10 7.11
C LEU A 50 -13.46 -4.59 7.16
N LEU A 51 -13.16 -3.99 6.01
CA LEU A 51 -12.87 -2.55 5.90
C LEU A 51 -14.13 -1.72 6.04
N ARG A 52 -15.26 -2.15 5.47
CA ARG A 52 -16.55 -1.44 5.61
C ARG A 52 -17.08 -1.46 7.02
N ILE A 53 -17.01 -2.61 7.72
CA ILE A 53 -17.43 -2.73 9.12
C ILE A 53 -16.62 -1.78 10.01
N SER A 54 -15.34 -1.58 9.70
CA SER A 54 -14.41 -0.77 10.50
C SER A 54 -14.09 0.58 9.86
N GLN A 55 -14.97 1.12 9.00
CA GLN A 55 -14.67 2.30 8.19
C GLN A 55 -14.31 3.53 9.04
N MET A 56 -15.00 3.74 10.17
CA MET A 56 -14.69 4.85 11.09
C MET A 56 -13.26 4.77 11.63
N ARG A 57 -12.77 3.56 11.92
CA ARG A 57 -11.42 3.38 12.44
C ARG A 57 -10.35 3.74 11.40
N LEU A 58 -10.60 3.42 10.12
CA LEU A 58 -9.71 3.79 9.03
C LEU A 58 -9.61 5.31 8.89
N ILE A 59 -10.74 6.02 9.05
CA ILE A 59 -10.78 7.49 9.05
C ILE A 59 -10.01 8.06 10.24
N GLU A 60 -10.25 7.53 11.44
CA GLU A 60 -9.57 7.96 12.68
C GLU A 60 -8.05 7.76 12.65
N ASP A 61 -7.58 6.71 11.97
CA ASP A 61 -6.17 6.37 11.83
C ASP A 61 -5.51 7.04 10.58
N ASP A 62 -6.23 7.95 9.93
CA ASP A 62 -5.84 8.63 8.70
C ASP A 62 -5.38 7.64 7.59
N ILE A 63 -6.11 6.54 7.42
CA ILE A 63 -5.84 5.51 6.41
C ILE A 63 -6.75 5.74 5.19
N GLU A 64 -6.16 6.13 4.07
CA GLU A 64 -6.78 6.09 2.74
C GLU A 64 -6.73 4.66 2.20
N VAL A 65 -7.80 4.20 1.53
CA VAL A 65 -7.90 2.83 1.03
C VAL A 65 -8.16 2.84 -0.47
N PHE A 66 -7.31 2.13 -1.20
CA PHE A 66 -7.50 1.84 -2.62
C PHE A 66 -7.54 0.33 -2.85
N THR A 67 -8.51 -0.12 -3.63
CA THR A 67 -8.57 -1.48 -4.15
C THR A 67 -8.13 -1.48 -5.60
N ILE A 68 -7.18 -2.33 -5.95
CA ILE A 68 -6.75 -2.58 -7.32
C ILE A 68 -7.36 -3.91 -7.78
N ALA A 69 -8.19 -3.86 -8.80
CA ALA A 69 -8.85 -5.02 -9.40
C ALA A 69 -9.17 -4.75 -10.88
N GLY A 70 -9.14 -5.79 -11.72
CA GLY A 70 -9.56 -5.68 -13.12
C GLY A 70 -8.77 -4.65 -13.94
N GLY A 71 -7.54 -4.33 -13.51
CA GLY A 71 -6.69 -3.31 -14.15
C GLY A 71 -6.96 -1.86 -13.72
N GLY A 72 -7.86 -1.61 -12.78
CA GLY A 72 -8.17 -0.27 -12.27
C GLY A 72 -7.93 -0.13 -10.76
N ALA A 73 -7.96 1.11 -10.28
CA ALA A 73 -7.92 1.46 -8.86
C ALA A 73 -9.25 2.10 -8.43
N PHE A 74 -9.74 1.73 -7.24
CA PHE A 74 -11.01 2.18 -6.69
C PHE A 74 -10.80 2.65 -5.25
N SER A 75 -11.14 3.90 -4.94
CA SER A 75 -11.09 4.42 -3.56
C SER A 75 -12.31 3.96 -2.77
N LEU A 76 -12.10 3.64 -1.49
CA LEU A 76 -13.20 3.33 -0.56
C LEU A 76 -14.02 4.58 -0.19
N PHE A 77 -13.42 5.77 -0.19
CA PHE A 77 -14.02 7.01 0.32
C PHE A 77 -14.53 7.96 -0.78
N GLU A 78 -14.48 7.56 -2.06
CA GLU A 78 -14.91 8.37 -3.23
C GLU A 78 -14.21 9.75 -3.36
N ASP A 79 -12.94 9.84 -2.96
CA ASP A 79 -12.20 11.12 -2.93
C ASP A 79 -11.66 11.60 -4.30
N GLY A 80 -11.94 10.88 -5.39
CA GLY A 80 -11.57 11.28 -6.75
C GLY A 80 -10.07 11.20 -7.08
N TYR A 81 -9.27 10.53 -6.24
CA TYR A 81 -7.85 10.27 -6.54
C TYR A 81 -7.69 9.22 -7.64
N ASP A 82 -6.75 9.47 -8.54
CA ASP A 82 -6.35 8.53 -9.58
C ASP A 82 -4.99 7.92 -9.23
N LEU A 83 -4.87 6.60 -9.37
CA LEU A 83 -3.62 5.87 -9.12
C LEU A 83 -3.11 5.27 -10.42
N ASP A 84 -1.81 5.43 -10.65
CA ASP A 84 -1.10 4.66 -11.67
C ASP A 84 -0.92 3.22 -11.16
N VAL A 85 -1.83 2.34 -11.55
CA VAL A 85 -1.88 0.94 -11.11
C VAL A 85 -0.58 0.19 -11.42
N ASP A 86 -0.01 0.43 -12.60
CA ASP A 86 1.19 -0.25 -13.06
C ASP A 86 2.41 0.20 -12.25
N GLU A 87 2.57 1.51 -12.05
CA GLU A 87 3.63 2.06 -11.19
C GLU A 87 3.47 1.59 -9.74
N VAL A 88 2.24 1.57 -9.20
CA VAL A 88 1.97 1.10 -7.84
C VAL A 88 2.37 -0.37 -7.68
N ARG A 89 2.01 -1.24 -8.63
CA ARG A 89 2.42 -2.66 -8.59
C ARG A 89 3.92 -2.84 -8.68
N GLU A 90 4.58 -2.14 -9.60
CA GLU A 90 6.02 -2.26 -9.81
C GLU A 90 6.78 -1.77 -8.56
N GLN A 91 6.52 -0.53 -8.13
CA GLN A 91 7.31 0.14 -7.10
C GLN A 91 7.00 -0.40 -5.70
N LEU A 92 5.75 -0.75 -5.41
CA LEU A 92 5.40 -1.42 -4.17
C LEU A 92 5.72 -2.91 -4.19
N GLN A 93 6.28 -3.48 -5.25
CA GLN A 93 6.51 -4.93 -5.35
C GLN A 93 5.24 -5.69 -4.92
N GLY A 94 4.12 -5.39 -5.59
CA GLY A 94 2.82 -6.00 -5.31
C GLY A 94 2.86 -7.53 -5.46
N PRO A 95 1.81 -8.23 -5.01
CA PRO A 95 1.70 -9.67 -5.20
C PRO A 95 1.67 -10.01 -6.70
N LEU A 96 1.87 -11.29 -7.05
CA LEU A 96 1.81 -11.70 -8.45
C LEU A 96 0.41 -11.44 -9.03
N ASN A 97 0.31 -11.29 -10.34
CA ASN A 97 -0.98 -11.12 -10.99
C ASN A 97 -1.90 -12.31 -10.68
N GLY A 98 -3.12 -12.03 -10.24
CA GLY A 98 -4.08 -13.04 -9.80
C GLY A 98 -3.95 -13.45 -8.34
N GLU A 99 -3.03 -12.85 -7.57
CA GLU A 99 -2.92 -13.07 -6.13
C GLU A 99 -3.54 -11.92 -5.33
N PHE A 100 -4.08 -12.27 -4.17
CA PHE A 100 -4.50 -11.29 -3.17
C PHE A 100 -3.29 -10.76 -2.40
N GLY A 101 -3.33 -9.48 -2.05
CA GLY A 101 -2.38 -8.94 -1.09
C GLY A 101 -2.79 -7.57 -0.54
N LEU A 102 -2.23 -7.24 0.61
CA LEU A 102 -2.32 -5.93 1.24
C LEU A 102 -0.93 -5.32 1.29
N VAL A 103 -0.83 -4.03 0.99
CA VAL A 103 0.36 -3.23 1.27
C VAL A 103 -0.08 -1.94 1.93
N LEU A 104 0.43 -1.67 3.12
CA LEU A 104 0.25 -0.37 3.77
C LEU A 104 1.51 0.47 3.60
N VAL A 105 1.35 1.65 3.04
CA VAL A 105 2.37 2.70 2.97
C VAL A 105 2.06 3.73 4.05
N GLY A 106 3.03 4.01 4.91
CA GLY A 106 2.88 5.03 5.95
C GLY A 106 2.91 6.45 5.36
N ALA A 107 2.41 7.42 6.13
CA ALA A 107 2.53 8.84 5.77
C ALA A 107 4.00 9.31 5.58
N ASP A 108 4.98 8.55 6.06
CA ASP A 108 6.41 8.77 5.81
C ASP A 108 6.92 8.18 4.48
N GLY A 109 6.01 7.65 3.64
CA GLY A 109 6.31 7.06 2.35
C GLY A 109 6.89 5.65 2.40
N LYS A 110 7.01 5.05 3.60
CA LYS A 110 7.60 3.71 3.75
C LYS A 110 6.54 2.64 3.86
N VAL A 111 6.79 1.48 3.26
CA VAL A 111 5.95 0.30 3.48
C VAL A 111 6.03 -0.12 4.95
N LYS A 112 4.86 -0.20 5.61
CA LYS A 112 4.71 -0.57 7.02
C LYS A 112 4.25 -2.00 7.22
N LEU A 113 3.45 -2.50 6.29
CA LEU A 113 2.80 -3.81 6.37
C LEU A 113 2.67 -4.41 4.98
N ARG A 114 2.81 -5.73 4.92
CA ARG A 114 2.40 -6.57 3.80
C ARG A 114 1.64 -7.78 4.35
N SER A 115 0.61 -8.22 3.65
CA SER A 115 -0.13 -9.44 4.01
C SER A 115 -0.67 -10.12 2.76
N ASP A 116 -0.67 -11.45 2.74
CA ASP A 116 -1.33 -12.31 1.75
C ASP A 116 -2.72 -12.79 2.22
N LYS A 117 -3.15 -12.31 3.40
CA LYS A 117 -4.41 -12.66 4.06
C LYS A 117 -5.22 -11.41 4.38
N PRO A 118 -6.57 -11.52 4.39
CA PRO A 118 -7.41 -10.44 4.85
C PRO A 118 -7.09 -10.03 6.28
N MET A 119 -7.20 -8.73 6.56
CA MET A 119 -6.96 -8.13 7.87
C MET A 119 -8.02 -7.07 8.17
N SER A 120 -8.50 -7.06 9.42
CA SER A 120 -9.33 -6.00 9.96
C SER A 120 -8.55 -4.68 10.07
N ALA A 121 -9.26 -3.55 10.12
CA ALA A 121 -8.63 -2.24 10.35
C ALA A 121 -7.81 -2.22 11.64
N GLU A 122 -8.30 -2.86 12.72
CA GLU A 122 -7.58 -2.92 13.99
C GLU A 122 -6.25 -3.69 13.85
N GLU A 123 -6.25 -4.83 13.15
CA GLU A 123 -5.03 -5.60 12.88
C GLU A 123 -4.04 -4.82 12.03
N ILE A 124 -4.51 -4.11 11.01
CA ILE A 124 -3.69 -3.27 10.13
C ILE A 124 -3.00 -2.19 10.96
N SER A 125 -3.77 -1.40 11.72
CA SER A 125 -3.22 -0.31 12.52
C SER A 125 -2.26 -0.79 13.59
N ARG A 126 -2.59 -1.90 14.26
CA ARG A 126 -1.71 -2.53 15.25
C ARG A 126 -0.40 -3.01 14.62
N ALA A 127 -0.45 -3.71 13.49
CA ALA A 127 0.74 -4.23 12.83
C ALA A 127 1.62 -3.10 12.27
N ALA A 128 1.00 -1.99 11.84
CA ALA A 128 1.70 -0.81 11.34
C ALA A 128 2.23 0.12 12.43
N ASN A 129 1.95 -0.16 13.71
CA ASN A 129 2.22 0.73 14.85
C ASN A 129 1.60 2.13 14.65
N ILE A 130 0.43 2.20 14.01
CA ILE A 130 -0.35 3.44 13.95
C ILE A 130 -0.94 3.67 15.35
N PRO A 131 -0.60 4.79 16.02
CA PRO A 131 -1.12 5.07 17.34
C PRO A 131 -2.64 5.19 17.28
N SER A 132 -3.35 4.53 18.19
CA SER A 132 -4.78 4.78 18.33
C SER A 132 -5.03 6.25 18.70
N PRO A 133 -6.08 6.89 18.16
CA PRO A 133 -6.44 8.24 18.53
C PRO A 133 -6.63 8.31 20.04
N ARG A 134 -6.07 9.34 20.67
CA ARG A 134 -6.39 9.63 22.07
C ARG A 134 -7.78 10.29 22.08
N HIS A 135 -8.79 9.55 22.52
CA HIS A 135 -10.11 10.09 22.84
C HIS A 135 -10.04 11.12 23.98
#